data_AF-A0A3R9TRY8-F1
#
_entry.id   AF-A0A3R9TRY8-F1
#
_cell.length_a   1.000
_cell.length_b   1.000
_cell.length_c   1.000
_cell.angle_alpha   90.00
_cell.angle_beta   90.00
_cell.angle_gamma   90.00
#
_symmetry.space_group_name_H-M   'P 1'
#
loop_
_entity.id
_entity.type
_entity.pdbx_description
1 polymer ?
#
loop_
_entity_poly.entity_id
_entity_poly.type
_entity_poly.pdbx_seq_one_letter_code
_entity_poly.pdbx_strand_id
1 'polypeptide(L)'
;MTLDEALSASLRHESQLEVSRLSVNQSTAMLEQAKQRDGLKVNLVGQLDYERINTPSHVLFPTEGNRKGRSLQLQADYPIYTSGRHRLGIDIAESQLSAQHQGLSDQRSETILNTVMVYTDVLKKKAILELRQKTMANLQRSLYESKRRFDVGMITRADLAQVLAQVAQGQA
;
A
#
# COMPACT_ATOMS: atom_id res chain seq x y z
N MET A 1 18.65 -16.93 -1.26
CA MET A 1 17.80 -15.99 -2.00
C MET A 1 17.55 -16.49 -3.40
N THR A 2 16.57 -17.38 -3.49
CA THR A 2 15.93 -17.77 -4.75
C THR A 2 14.85 -16.73 -5.11
N LEU A 3 14.39 -16.73 -6.36
CA LEU A 3 13.32 -15.83 -6.83
C LEU A 3 12.03 -16.00 -5.99
N ASP A 4 11.68 -17.22 -5.63
CA ASP A 4 10.52 -17.53 -4.77
C ASP A 4 10.64 -16.93 -3.37
N GLU A 5 11.85 -16.94 -2.80
CA GLU A 5 12.10 -16.35 -1.49
C GLU A 5 11.91 -14.82 -1.53
N ALA A 6 12.38 -14.16 -2.60
CA ALA A 6 12.21 -12.73 -2.82
C ALA A 6 10.74 -12.33 -3.04
N LEU A 7 10.00 -13.11 -3.84
CA LEU A 7 8.57 -12.92 -4.07
C LEU A 7 7.77 -13.05 -2.76
N SER A 8 8.05 -14.09 -1.98
CA SER A 8 7.38 -14.31 -0.70
C SER A 8 7.69 -13.22 0.32
N ALA A 9 8.90 -12.64 0.29
CA ALA A 9 9.29 -11.55 1.18
C ALA A 9 8.60 -10.23 0.80
N SER A 10 8.56 -9.89 -0.50
CA SER A 10 7.88 -8.69 -0.99
C SER A 10 6.37 -8.73 -0.73
N LEU A 11 5.70 -9.84 -1.06
CA LEU A 11 4.25 -9.98 -0.84
C LEU A 11 3.82 -9.92 0.63
N ARG A 12 4.75 -10.18 1.57
CA ARG A 12 4.47 -10.10 3.02
C ARG A 12 4.71 -8.71 3.61
N HIS A 13 5.57 -7.89 3.01
CA HIS A 13 5.97 -6.59 3.57
C HIS A 13 5.54 -5.38 2.74
N GLU A 14 4.86 -5.59 1.61
CA GLU A 14 4.40 -4.48 0.78
C GLU A 14 3.20 -3.75 1.43
N SER A 15 3.44 -2.54 1.93
CA SER A 15 2.40 -1.68 2.53
C SER A 15 1.28 -1.33 1.56
N GLN A 16 1.59 -1.26 0.25
CA GLN A 16 0.60 -0.98 -0.79
C GLN A 16 -0.44 -2.11 -0.90
N LEU A 17 -0.03 -3.37 -0.68
CA LEU A 17 -0.96 -4.50 -0.72
C LEU A 17 -1.92 -4.48 0.48
N GLU A 18 -1.46 -4.02 1.63
CA GLU A 18 -2.30 -3.83 2.81
C GLU A 18 -3.33 -2.71 2.60
N VAL A 19 -2.91 -1.58 2.03
CA VAL A 19 -3.83 -0.50 1.66
C VAL A 19 -4.91 -0.99 0.69
N SER A 20 -4.55 -1.75 -0.36
CA SER A 20 -5.53 -2.33 -1.28
C SER A 20 -6.48 -3.31 -0.59
N ARG A 21 -6.01 -4.10 0.39
CA ARG A 21 -6.88 -4.98 1.20
C ARG A 21 -7.86 -4.19 2.06
N LEU A 22 -7.41 -3.10 2.68
CA LEU A 22 -8.28 -2.22 3.46
C LEU A 22 -9.39 -1.60 2.59
N SER A 23 -9.08 -1.22 1.34
CA SER A 23 -10.07 -0.72 0.38
C SER A 23 -11.13 -1.78 0.00
N VAL A 24 -10.71 -3.05 -0.13
CA VAL A 24 -11.65 -4.17 -0.32
C VAL A 24 -12.53 -4.34 0.91
N ASN A 25 -11.95 -4.36 2.11
CA ASN A 25 -12.71 -4.50 3.36
C ASN A 25 -13.71 -3.34 3.55
N GLN A 26 -13.29 -2.11 3.25
CA GLN A 26 -14.19 -0.96 3.24
C GLN A 26 -15.36 -1.16 2.27
N SER A 27 -15.09 -1.66 1.06
CA SER A 27 -16.14 -1.93 0.07
C SER A 27 -17.06 -3.08 0.48
N THR A 28 -16.54 -4.11 1.15
CA THR A 28 -17.39 -5.16 1.73
C THR A 28 -18.31 -4.61 2.81
N ALA A 29 -17.81 -3.72 3.67
CA ALA A 29 -18.63 -3.07 4.69
C ALA A 29 -19.70 -2.16 4.07
N MET A 30 -19.39 -1.48 2.96
CA MET A 30 -20.37 -0.70 2.19
C MET A 30 -21.45 -1.58 1.57
N LEU A 31 -21.10 -2.76 1.05
CA LEU A 31 -22.07 -3.73 0.54
C LEU A 31 -22.98 -4.24 1.66
N GLU A 32 -22.43 -4.57 2.82
CA GLU A 32 -23.20 -5.01 3.97
C GLU A 32 -24.14 -3.91 4.47
N GLN A 33 -23.67 -2.66 4.53
CA GLN A 33 -24.50 -1.49 4.86
C GLN A 33 -25.61 -1.27 3.84
N ALA A 34 -25.34 -1.47 2.55
CA ALA A 34 -26.34 -1.37 1.49
C ALA A 34 -27.43 -2.45 1.63
N LYS A 35 -27.04 -3.69 1.96
CA LYS A 35 -27.97 -4.79 2.24
C LYS A 35 -28.81 -4.54 3.49
N GLN A 36 -28.21 -4.04 4.57
CA GLN A 36 -28.94 -3.68 5.80
C GLN A 36 -29.95 -2.53 5.60
N ARG A 37 -29.77 -1.69 4.58
CA ARG A 37 -30.77 -0.67 4.24
C ARG A 37 -32.04 -1.27 3.66
N ASP A 38 -31.94 -2.44 3.03
CA ASP A 38 -33.05 -3.20 2.46
C ASP A 38 -33.56 -4.19 3.52
N GLY A 39 -34.35 -3.67 4.47
CA GLY A 39 -34.86 -4.47 5.58
C GLY A 39 -35.59 -3.63 6.62
N LEU A 40 -36.20 -4.32 7.59
CA LEU A 40 -36.82 -3.69 8.75
C LEU A 40 -35.73 -3.09 9.64
N LYS A 41 -35.79 -1.78 9.84
CA LYS A 41 -34.90 -1.08 10.78
C LYS A 41 -35.62 -0.89 12.09
N VAL A 42 -35.05 -1.38 13.18
CA VAL A 42 -35.62 -1.21 14.52
C VAL A 42 -34.65 -0.37 15.34
N ASN A 43 -35.15 0.76 15.85
CA ASN A 43 -34.41 1.71 16.66
C ASN A 43 -35.11 1.83 18.02
N LEU A 44 -34.34 1.76 19.11
CA LEU A 44 -34.84 2.00 20.46
C LEU A 44 -34.19 3.28 20.99
N VAL A 45 -35.01 4.26 21.31
CA VAL A 45 -34.58 5.56 21.84
C VAL A 45 -35.15 5.71 23.25
N GLY A 46 -34.27 5.89 24.24
CA GLY A 46 -34.64 6.25 25.59
C GLY A 46 -34.19 7.67 25.89
N GLN A 47 -35.08 8.51 26.40
CA GLN A 47 -34.76 9.88 26.76
C GLN A 47 -35.13 10.13 28.23
N LEU A 48 -34.25 10.85 28.92
CA LEU A 48 -34.45 11.32 30.28
C LEU A 48 -34.26 12.83 30.28
N ASP A 49 -35.31 13.55 30.62
CA ASP A 49 -35.34 15.01 30.57
C ASP A 49 -35.52 15.57 31.98
N TYR A 50 -34.76 16.63 32.29
CA TYR A 50 -34.95 17.42 33.49
C TYR A 50 -35.05 18.89 33.07
N GLU A 51 -36.23 19.46 33.22
CA GLU A 51 -36.53 20.82 32.79
C GLU A 51 -37.08 21.62 33.97
N ARG A 52 -36.50 22.79 34.22
CA ARG A 52 -37.02 23.72 35.22
C ARG A 52 -37.79 24.82 34.51
N ILE A 53 -39.10 24.82 34.71
CA ILE A 53 -39.97 25.84 34.12
C ILE A 53 -40.07 26.98 35.12
N ASN A 54 -39.69 28.18 34.68
CA ASN A 54 -39.92 29.41 35.41
C ASN A 54 -40.69 30.37 34.50
N THR A 55 -41.97 30.59 34.82
CA THR A 55 -42.87 31.39 33.98
C THR A 55 -42.94 32.81 34.57
N PRO A 56 -42.82 33.88 33.77
CA PRO A 56 -42.88 35.26 34.27
C PRO A 56 -44.17 35.55 35.04
N SER A 57 -44.10 36.34 36.11
CA SER A 57 -45.19 36.61 37.07
C SER A 57 -46.43 37.35 36.51
N HIS A 58 -46.48 37.64 35.21
CA HIS A 58 -47.57 38.40 34.55
C HIS A 58 -48.53 37.51 33.75
N VAL A 59 -48.45 36.18 33.87
CA VAL A 59 -49.39 35.24 33.23
C VAL A 59 -50.45 34.76 34.22
N LEU A 60 -51.67 34.49 33.72
CA LEU A 60 -52.83 34.13 34.55
C LEU A 60 -52.67 32.82 35.35
N PHE A 61 -51.74 31.94 34.95
CA PHE A 61 -51.44 30.67 35.61
C PHE A 61 -49.92 30.43 35.65
N PRO A 62 -49.20 31.08 36.58
CA PRO A 62 -47.75 30.88 36.71
C PRO A 62 -47.47 29.44 37.15
N THR A 63 -46.70 28.72 36.35
CA THR A 63 -46.21 27.38 36.70
C THR A 63 -44.72 27.48 37.03
N GLU A 64 -44.38 27.19 38.29
CA GLU A 64 -43.01 27.02 38.73
C GLU A 64 -42.82 25.58 39.17
N GLY A 65 -41.85 24.88 38.59
CA GLY A 65 -41.68 23.47 38.91
C GLY A 65 -40.55 22.79 38.16
N ASN A 66 -40.11 21.67 38.73
CA ASN A 66 -39.15 20.78 38.11
C ASN A 66 -39.92 19.68 37.38
N ARG A 67 -39.80 19.64 36.06
CA ARG A 67 -40.38 18.61 35.21
C ARG A 67 -39.33 17.54 34.92
N LYS A 68 -39.62 16.32 35.37
CA LYS A 68 -38.84 15.12 35.04
C LYS A 68 -39.58 14.36 33.96
N GLY A 69 -39.07 14.40 32.73
CA GLY A 69 -39.55 13.59 31.62
C GLY A 69 -38.76 12.28 31.54
N ARG A 70 -39.43 11.17 31.30
CA ARG A 70 -38.79 9.91 30.92
C ARG A 70 -39.60 9.36 29.76
N SER A 71 -38.96 9.13 28.63
CA SER A 71 -39.61 8.51 27.48
C SER A 71 -38.80 7.34 26.99
N LEU A 72 -39.52 6.34 26.48
CA LEU A 72 -38.96 5.18 25.81
C LEU A 72 -39.75 5.01 24.53
N GLN A 73 -39.08 5.07 23.40
CA GLN A 73 -39.66 5.00 22.07
C GLN A 73 -38.99 3.87 21.30
N LEU A 74 -39.80 2.91 20.84
CA LEU A 74 -39.40 1.92 19.87
C LEU A 74 -39.91 2.37 18.49
N GLN A 75 -39.00 2.57 17.55
CA GLN A 75 -39.31 2.94 16.18
C GLN A 75 -38.93 1.78 15.25
N ALA A 76 -39.85 1.42 14.36
CA ALA A 76 -39.63 0.39 13.35
C ALA A 76 -39.93 0.97 11.97
N ASP A 77 -38.92 1.07 11.11
CA ASP A 77 -39.04 1.64 9.77
C ASP A 77 -38.88 0.52 8.72
N TYR A 78 -39.92 0.28 7.94
CA TYR A 78 -39.90 -0.68 6.82
C TYR A 78 -40.29 0.03 5.50
N PRO A 79 -39.36 0.19 4.55
CA PRO A 79 -39.69 0.83 3.29
C PRO A 79 -40.49 -0.14 2.40
N ILE A 80 -41.79 0.14 2.22
CA ILE A 80 -42.70 -0.74 1.47
C ILE A 80 -42.44 -0.68 -0.04
N TYR A 81 -42.08 0.49 -0.57
CA TYR A 81 -41.81 0.67 -1.99
C TYR A 81 -40.70 1.69 -2.23
N THR A 82 -39.67 1.27 -2.96
CA THR A 82 -38.45 2.09 -3.16
C THR A 82 -38.08 2.30 -4.62
N SER A 83 -38.98 1.97 -5.56
CA SER A 83 -38.79 2.18 -7.00
C SER A 83 -37.44 1.68 -7.54
N GLY A 84 -36.91 0.59 -6.96
CA GLY A 84 -35.62 0.01 -7.35
C GLY A 84 -34.38 0.70 -6.76
N ARG A 85 -34.51 1.77 -5.98
CA ARG A 85 -33.38 2.50 -5.36
C ARG A 85 -32.51 1.59 -4.50
N HIS A 86 -33.12 0.72 -3.68
CA HIS A 86 -32.34 -0.19 -2.83
C HIS A 86 -31.58 -1.23 -3.64
N ARG A 87 -32.26 -1.89 -4.58
CA ARG A 87 -31.63 -2.87 -5.48
C ARG A 87 -30.45 -2.26 -6.23
N LEU A 88 -30.64 -1.11 -6.88
CA LEU A 88 -29.57 -0.41 -7.58
C LEU A 88 -28.42 0.00 -6.64
N GLY A 89 -28.73 0.37 -5.39
CA GLY A 89 -27.71 0.66 -4.38
C GLY A 89 -26.86 -0.56 -4.01
N ILE A 90 -27.47 -1.74 -3.94
CA ILE A 90 -26.77 -3.01 -3.74
C ILE A 90 -25.92 -3.34 -4.98
N ASP A 91 -26.50 -3.25 -6.18
CA ASP A 91 -25.80 -3.53 -7.45
C ASP A 91 -24.55 -2.63 -7.62
N ILE A 92 -24.65 -1.35 -7.25
CA ILE A 92 -23.53 -0.40 -7.25
C ILE A 92 -22.46 -0.83 -6.24
N ALA A 93 -22.85 -1.23 -5.02
CA ALA A 93 -21.90 -1.67 -4.00
C ALA A 93 -21.20 -2.98 -4.38
N GLU A 94 -21.91 -3.92 -5.03
CA GLU A 94 -21.32 -5.15 -5.57
C GLU A 94 -20.34 -4.86 -6.71
N SER A 95 -20.71 -3.96 -7.63
CA SER A 95 -19.83 -3.53 -8.72
C SER A 95 -18.58 -2.84 -8.19
N GLN A 96 -18.71 -2.00 -7.16
CA GLN A 96 -17.58 -1.35 -6.50
C GLN A 96 -16.65 -2.37 -5.82
N LEU A 97 -17.21 -3.36 -5.12
CA LEU A 97 -16.44 -4.44 -4.50
C LEU A 97 -15.67 -5.24 -5.54
N SER A 98 -16.32 -5.59 -6.66
CA SER A 98 -15.67 -6.28 -7.79
C SER A 98 -14.51 -5.46 -8.36
N ALA A 99 -14.70 -4.16 -8.55
CA ALA A 99 -13.64 -3.26 -9.02
C ALA A 99 -12.45 -3.19 -8.04
N GLN A 100 -12.70 -3.14 -6.73
CA GLN A 100 -11.62 -3.17 -5.72
C GLN A 100 -10.89 -4.52 -5.70
N HIS A 101 -11.60 -5.64 -5.89
CA HIS A 101 -10.97 -6.95 -6.02
C HIS A 101 -10.05 -7.03 -7.23
N GLN A 102 -10.47 -6.50 -8.38
CA GLN A 102 -9.62 -6.43 -9.56
C GLN A 102 -8.41 -5.53 -9.33
N GLY A 103 -8.59 -4.36 -8.72
CA GLY A 103 -7.49 -3.47 -8.36
C GLY A 103 -6.46 -4.13 -7.43
N LEU A 104 -6.92 -4.93 -6.45
CA LEU A 104 -6.02 -5.74 -5.61
C LEU A 104 -5.24 -6.79 -6.43
N SER A 105 -5.86 -7.39 -7.44
CA SER A 105 -5.19 -8.36 -8.34
C SER A 105 -4.15 -7.68 -9.23
N ASP A 106 -4.46 -6.50 -9.75
CA ASP A 106 -3.55 -5.72 -10.60
C ASP A 106 -2.32 -5.27 -9.78
N GLN A 107 -2.54 -4.75 -8.57
CA GLN A 107 -1.47 -4.36 -7.65
C GLN A 107 -0.53 -5.54 -7.33
N ARG A 108 -1.08 -6.75 -7.10
CA ARG A 108 -0.27 -7.95 -6.87
C ARG A 108 0.59 -8.28 -8.09
N SER A 109 0.02 -8.19 -9.28
CA SER A 109 0.72 -8.48 -10.53
C SER A 109 1.87 -7.50 -10.77
N GLU A 110 1.65 -6.22 -10.47
CA GLU A 110 2.68 -5.18 -10.53
C GLU A 110 3.82 -5.42 -9.55
N THR A 111 3.51 -5.77 -8.29
CA THR A 111 4.52 -6.13 -7.28
C THR A 111 5.36 -7.33 -7.73
N ILE A 112 4.73 -8.36 -8.30
CA ILE A 112 5.42 -9.55 -8.85
C ILE A 112 6.36 -9.13 -9.98
N LEU A 113 5.87 -8.35 -10.94
CA LEU A 113 6.67 -7.89 -12.08
C LEU A 113 7.88 -7.07 -11.64
N ASN A 114 7.67 -6.10 -10.74
CA ASN A 114 8.74 -5.26 -10.21
C ASN A 114 9.80 -6.10 -9.48
N THR A 115 9.37 -7.08 -8.68
CA THR A 115 10.29 -7.99 -7.97
C THR A 115 11.16 -8.78 -8.96
N VAL A 116 10.55 -9.31 -10.03
CA VAL A 116 11.28 -10.04 -11.07
C VAL A 116 12.29 -9.14 -11.78
N MET A 117 11.91 -7.91 -12.14
CA MET A 117 12.80 -6.93 -12.77
C MET A 117 13.99 -6.58 -11.88
N VAL A 118 13.75 -6.28 -10.60
CA VAL A 118 14.83 -5.95 -9.66
C VAL A 118 15.76 -7.15 -9.46
N TYR A 119 15.23 -8.37 -9.38
CA TYR A 119 16.03 -9.57 -9.24
C TYR A 119 16.94 -9.80 -10.46
N THR A 120 16.41 -9.68 -11.68
CA THR A 120 17.21 -9.84 -12.91
C THR A 120 18.28 -8.75 -13.04
N ASP A 121 17.99 -7.52 -12.63
CA ASP A 121 18.96 -6.43 -12.57
C ASP A 121 20.09 -6.71 -11.58
N VAL A 122 19.79 -7.28 -10.40
CA VAL A 122 20.81 -7.68 -9.44
C VAL A 122 21.70 -8.79 -10.01
N LEU A 123 21.12 -9.79 -10.69
CA LEU A 123 21.90 -10.84 -11.36
C LEU A 123 22.83 -10.26 -12.44
N LYS A 124 22.31 -9.36 -13.28
CA LYS A 124 23.10 -8.68 -14.31
C LYS A 124 24.24 -7.87 -13.70
N LYS A 125 23.98 -7.10 -12.63
CA LYS A 125 25.01 -6.32 -11.93
C LYS A 125 26.09 -7.22 -11.30
N LYS A 126 25.70 -8.38 -10.74
CA LYS A 126 26.67 -9.37 -10.23
C LYS A 126 27.56 -9.92 -11.35
N ALA A 127 26.99 -10.28 -12.50
CA ALA A 127 27.76 -10.75 -13.64
C ALA A 127 28.74 -9.69 -14.18
N ILE A 128 28.29 -8.43 -14.28
CA ILE A 128 29.16 -7.31 -14.69
C ILE A 128 30.27 -7.09 -13.66
N LEU A 129 29.97 -7.17 -12.37
CA LEU A 129 30.97 -7.03 -11.32
C LEU A 129 32.04 -8.13 -11.41
N GLU A 130 31.63 -9.38 -11.58
CA GLU A 130 32.56 -10.50 -11.75
C GLU A 130 33.44 -10.34 -13.00
N LEU A 131 32.84 -9.90 -14.12
CA LEU A 131 33.58 -9.58 -15.34
C LEU A 131 34.62 -8.47 -15.09
N ARG A 132 34.23 -7.37 -14.43
CA ARG A 132 35.13 -6.26 -14.09
C ARG A 132 36.27 -6.70 -13.20
N GLN A 133 36.00 -7.55 -12.20
CA GLN A 133 37.02 -8.12 -11.32
C GLN A 133 38.04 -8.97 -12.11
N LYS A 134 37.57 -9.82 -13.04
CA LYS A 134 38.46 -10.60 -13.91
C LYS A 134 39.29 -9.73 -14.85
N THR A 135 38.67 -8.73 -15.49
CA THR A 135 39.38 -7.75 -16.33
C THR A 135 40.46 -7.03 -15.54
N MET A 136 40.15 -6.61 -14.32
CA MET A 136 41.08 -5.91 -13.44
C MET A 136 42.26 -6.80 -13.02
N ALA A 137 41.99 -8.06 -12.67
CA ALA A 137 43.04 -9.03 -12.36
C ALA A 137 43.99 -9.25 -13.56
N ASN A 138 43.44 -9.30 -14.77
CA ASN A 138 44.24 -9.39 -16.00
C ASN A 138 45.07 -8.13 -16.24
N LEU A 139 44.51 -6.94 -16.07
CA LEU A 139 45.23 -5.67 -16.20
C LEU A 139 46.39 -5.57 -15.19
N GLN A 140 46.16 -5.98 -13.94
CA GLN A 140 47.21 -6.04 -12.91
C GLN A 140 48.33 -7.02 -13.27
N ARG A 141 48.00 -8.19 -13.83
CA ARG A 141 48.99 -9.16 -14.30
C ARG A 141 49.80 -8.61 -15.47
N SER A 142 49.17 -7.96 -16.44
CA SER A 142 49.87 -7.29 -17.55
C SER A 142 50.80 -6.18 -17.06
N LEU A 143 50.39 -5.39 -16.06
CA LEU A 143 51.25 -4.40 -15.43
C LEU A 143 52.47 -5.05 -14.75
N TYR A 144 52.26 -6.14 -14.02
CA TYR A 144 53.34 -6.86 -13.37
C TYR A 144 54.37 -7.39 -14.37
N GLU A 145 53.93 -8.00 -15.48
CA GLU A 145 54.82 -8.47 -16.54
C GLU A 145 55.57 -7.33 -17.24
N SER A 146 54.88 -6.23 -17.56
CA SER A 146 55.51 -5.05 -18.17
C SER A 146 56.55 -4.42 -17.25
N LYS A 147 56.28 -4.34 -15.94
CA LYS A 147 57.25 -3.85 -14.96
C LYS A 147 58.51 -4.70 -14.93
N ARG A 148 58.37 -6.04 -14.92
CA ARG A 148 59.53 -6.94 -15.00
C ARG A 148 60.35 -6.75 -16.27
N ARG A 149 59.69 -6.57 -17.43
CA ARG A 149 60.37 -6.30 -18.71
C ARG A 149 61.08 -4.95 -18.72
N PHE A 150 60.52 -3.94 -18.04
CA PHE A 150 61.17 -2.64 -17.88
C PHE A 150 62.43 -2.74 -17.02
N ASP A 151 62.37 -3.49 -15.91
CA ASP A 151 63.50 -3.67 -14.99
C ASP A 151 64.72 -4.34 -15.64
N VAL A 152 64.50 -5.21 -16.64
CA VAL A 152 65.56 -5.83 -17.46
C VAL A 152 65.92 -5.03 -18.73
N GLY A 153 65.32 -3.85 -18.92
CA GLY A 153 65.61 -2.96 -20.06
C GLY A 153 64.96 -3.35 -21.40
N MET A 154 63.98 -4.26 -21.42
CA MET A 154 63.33 -4.74 -22.66
C MET A 154 62.19 -3.84 -23.18
N ILE A 155 61.66 -2.90 -22.39
CA ILE A 155 60.64 -1.92 -22.82
C ILE A 155 60.98 -0.52 -22.34
N THR A 156 60.38 0.51 -22.93
CA THR A 156 60.66 1.91 -22.57
C THR A 156 59.78 2.42 -21.42
N ARG A 157 60.17 3.55 -20.81
CA ARG A 157 59.35 4.22 -19.77
C ARG A 157 57.97 4.65 -20.27
N ALA A 158 57.86 5.00 -21.55
CA ALA A 158 56.59 5.40 -22.16
C ALA A 158 55.60 4.22 -22.24
N ASP A 159 56.09 3.05 -22.64
CA ASP A 159 55.27 1.83 -22.72
C ASP A 159 54.76 1.40 -21.33
N LEU A 160 55.60 1.53 -20.29
CA LEU A 160 55.18 1.28 -18.91
C LEU A 160 54.12 2.28 -18.43
N ALA A 161 54.30 3.57 -18.73
CA ALA A 161 53.34 4.61 -18.37
C ALA A 161 51.98 4.39 -19.03
N GLN A 162 51.95 3.88 -20.27
CA GLN A 162 50.70 3.55 -20.98
C GLN A 162 49.93 2.41 -20.32
N VAL A 163 50.62 1.35 -19.86
CA VAL A 163 49.97 0.25 -19.13
C VAL A 163 49.48 0.69 -17.76
N LEU A 164 50.25 1.53 -17.05
CA LEU A 164 49.82 2.14 -15.78
C LEU A 164 48.56 3.00 -15.97
N ALA A 165 48.49 3.79 -17.04
CA ALA A 165 47.30 4.58 -17.37
C ALA A 165 46.08 3.68 -17.63
N GLN A 166 46.25 2.56 -18.34
CA GLN A 166 45.16 1.59 -18.57
C GLN A 166 44.65 0.95 -17.26
N VAL A 167 45.54 0.61 -16.33
CA VAL A 167 45.15 0.09 -15.01
C VAL A 167 44.41 1.15 -14.18
N ALA A 168 44.94 2.37 -14.14
CA ALA A 168 44.32 3.48 -13.42
C ALA A 168 42.92 3.81 -13.98
N GLN A 169 42.76 3.76 -15.29
CA GLN A 169 41.46 3.95 -15.95
C GLN A 169 40.47 2.81 -15.68
N GLY A 170 40.94 1.59 -15.42
CA GLY A 170 40.10 0.47 -15.00
C GLY A 170 39.75 0.45 -13.50
N GLN A 171 40.41 1.28 -12.68
CA GLN A 171 40.15 1.46 -11.25
C GLN A 171 39.12 2.56 -10.94
N ALA A 172 38.98 3.53 -11.84
CA ALA A 172 38.00 4.61 -11.76
C ALA A 172 36.60 4.13 -12.14
#